data_AF-A0A932L9R6-F1
#
_entry.id   AF-A0A932L9R6-F1
#
_cell.length_a   1.000
_cell.length_b   1.000
_cell.length_c   1.000
_cell.angle_alpha   90.00
_cell.angle_beta   90.00
_cell.angle_gamma   90.00
#
_symmetry.space_group_name_H-M   'P 1'
#
loop_
_entity.id
_entity.type
_entity.pdbx_description
1 polymer ?
#
loop_
_entity_poly.entity_id
_entity_poly.type
_entity_poly.pdbx_seq_one_letter_code
_entity_poly.pdbx_strand_id
1 'polypeptide(L)'
;MRASEFVCPFNTTLMADDINYELLPADRERDETDVNLRSYFSRMSDQRLREYDPTWTDEQTIDWDGNFRCDGVLFLICSERDVDIREYRRVLEEHIALRGI
;
A
#
# COMPACT_ATOMS: atom_id res chain seq x y z
N MET A 1 -23.73 -37.41 -8.03
CA MET A 1 -23.04 -37.13 -9.30
C MET A 1 -23.04 -35.61 -9.47
N ARG A 2 -21.85 -34.98 -9.42
CA ARG A 2 -21.41 -33.63 -9.86
C ARG A 2 -22.48 -32.52 -10.04
N ALA A 3 -22.49 -31.47 -9.21
CA ALA A 3 -21.64 -30.26 -9.23
C ALA A 3 -22.07 -29.22 -10.27
N SER A 4 -22.59 -28.06 -9.80
CA SER A 4 -22.41 -26.72 -10.41
C SER A 4 -23.23 -25.67 -9.64
N GLU A 5 -22.70 -25.18 -8.52
CA GLU A 5 -23.03 -23.85 -8.02
C GLU A 5 -21.78 -23.00 -8.22
N PHE A 6 -21.80 -22.17 -9.26
CA PHE A 6 -20.77 -21.19 -9.55
C PHE A 6 -20.97 -20.03 -8.57
N VAL A 7 -20.41 -20.16 -7.37
CA VAL A 7 -20.30 -19.05 -6.43
C VAL A 7 -18.98 -18.36 -6.73
N CYS A 8 -19.03 -17.19 -7.36
CA CYS A 8 -17.96 -16.21 -7.24
C CYS A 8 -18.22 -15.40 -5.96
N PRO A 9 -17.39 -15.48 -4.91
CA PRO A 9 -17.39 -14.48 -3.85
C PRO A 9 -16.13 -13.63 -4.04
N PHE A 10 -16.07 -12.85 -5.12
CA PHE A 10 -15.09 -11.78 -5.25
C PHE A 10 -15.86 -10.49 -5.52
N ASN A 11 -16.67 -10.11 -4.54
CA ASN A 11 -17.19 -8.76 -4.45
C ASN A 11 -17.24 -8.35 -2.98
N THR A 12 -16.07 -8.32 -2.36
CA THR A 12 -15.87 -7.53 -1.14
C THR A 12 -15.01 -6.36 -1.55
N THR A 13 -15.65 -5.21 -1.78
CA THR A 13 -14.99 -3.92 -1.54
C THR A 13 -14.48 -4.00 -0.11
N LEU A 14 -13.20 -4.30 0.07
CA LEU A 14 -12.52 -4.19 1.35
C LEU A 14 -12.53 -2.69 1.67
N MET A 15 -13.55 -2.28 2.43
CA MET A 15 -13.54 -0.99 3.11
C MET A 15 -12.20 -0.88 3.82
N ALA A 16 -11.47 0.21 3.58
CA ALA A 16 -10.09 0.42 4.02
C ALA A 16 -9.86 0.19 5.54
N ASP A 17 -10.94 0.15 6.34
CA ASP A 17 -10.94 -0.10 7.77
C ASP A 17 -10.59 -1.55 8.20
N ASP A 18 -10.60 -2.54 7.30
CA ASP A 18 -10.46 -3.96 7.68
C ASP A 18 -9.17 -4.65 7.16
N ILE A 19 -8.21 -3.89 6.61
CA ILE A 19 -6.92 -4.47 6.21
C ILE A 19 -6.02 -4.58 7.44
N ASN A 20 -5.87 -5.80 7.96
CA ASN A 20 -4.94 -6.08 9.04
C ASN A 20 -3.49 -6.21 8.50
N TYR A 21 -2.74 -5.12 8.60
CA TYR A 21 -1.34 -5.06 8.16
C TYR A 21 -0.35 -5.83 9.03
N GLU A 22 -0.73 -6.21 10.25
CA GLU A 22 0.08 -7.14 11.05
C GLU A 22 0.06 -8.55 10.44
N LEU A 23 -0.95 -8.87 9.61
CA LEU A 23 -1.17 -10.22 9.06
C LEU A 23 -1.04 -10.30 7.52
N LEU A 24 -1.30 -9.24 6.75
CA LEU A 24 -1.36 -9.28 5.27
C LEU A 24 -0.49 -8.26 4.53
N PRO A 25 0.47 -8.62 3.65
CA PRO A 25 0.71 -9.95 3.08
C PRO A 25 1.29 -11.01 4.04
N ALA A 26 0.79 -12.24 3.93
CA ALA A 26 1.15 -13.36 4.80
C ALA A 26 2.44 -14.10 4.38
N ASP A 27 3.06 -13.69 3.27
CA ASP A 27 4.21 -14.33 2.63
C ASP A 27 5.56 -13.72 3.02
N ARG A 28 5.58 -12.74 3.93
CA ARG A 28 6.76 -11.94 4.27
C ARG A 28 6.88 -11.68 5.77
N GLU A 29 8.11 -11.75 6.30
CA GLU A 29 8.44 -11.16 7.62
C GLU A 29 8.31 -9.65 7.56
N ARG A 30 7.63 -9.09 8.56
CA ARG A 30 7.36 -7.67 8.64
C ARG A 30 8.04 -7.06 9.82
N ASP A 31 8.70 -5.98 9.51
CA ASP A 31 9.30 -5.10 10.46
C ASP A 31 8.29 -3.97 10.79
N GLU A 32 8.54 -3.23 11.86
CA GLU A 32 7.67 -2.14 12.31
C GLU A 32 7.45 -1.12 11.19
N THR A 33 8.47 -0.93 10.36
CA THR A 33 8.50 0.01 9.24
C THR A 33 7.49 -0.37 8.15
N ASP A 34 7.38 -1.65 7.76
CA ASP A 34 6.38 -2.11 6.77
C ASP A 34 4.95 -1.89 7.27
N VAL A 35 4.70 -2.18 8.56
CA VAL A 35 3.37 -1.99 9.16
C VAL A 35 3.00 -0.50 9.18
N ASN A 36 3.93 0.36 9.61
CA ASN A 36 3.69 1.81 9.67
C ASN A 36 3.55 2.43 8.28
N LEU A 37 4.30 1.95 7.28
CA LEU A 37 4.18 2.40 5.90
C LEU A 37 2.80 2.05 5.31
N ARG A 38 2.31 0.83 5.56
CA ARG A 38 0.96 0.45 5.09
C ARG A 38 -0.15 1.17 5.84
N SER A 39 0.05 1.44 7.13
CA SER A 39 -0.84 2.31 7.92
C SER A 39 -0.83 3.74 7.37
N TYR A 40 0.30 4.23 6.86
CA TYR A 40 0.36 5.53 6.18
C TYR A 40 -0.53 5.52 4.92
N PHE A 41 -0.44 4.48 4.08
CA PHE A 41 -1.28 4.35 2.90
C PHE A 41 -2.77 4.14 3.20
N SER A 42 -3.12 3.43 4.27
CA SER A 42 -4.52 3.23 4.63
C SER A 42 -5.26 4.54 4.94
N ARG A 43 -4.52 5.56 5.40
CA ARG A 43 -5.05 6.92 5.64
C ARG A 43 -5.25 7.73 4.34
N MET A 44 -4.68 7.30 3.23
CA MET A 44 -4.93 7.92 1.92
C MET A 44 -6.34 7.55 1.43
N SER A 45 -7.01 8.51 0.79
CA SER A 45 -8.29 8.27 0.15
C SER A 45 -8.12 7.47 -1.14
N ASP A 46 -9.12 6.69 -1.52
CA ASP A 46 -9.10 5.96 -2.79
C ASP A 46 -8.95 6.89 -4.00
N GLN A 47 -9.49 8.12 -3.91
CA GLN A 47 -9.30 9.13 -4.96
C GLN A 47 -7.81 9.45 -5.12
N ARG A 48 -7.11 9.69 -4.01
CA ARG A 48 -5.68 9.96 -4.04
C ARG A 48 -4.91 8.77 -4.58
N LEU A 49 -5.18 7.57 -4.09
CA LEU A 49 -4.50 6.35 -4.52
C LEU A 49 -4.69 6.07 -6.03
N ARG A 50 -5.85 6.41 -6.61
CA ARG A 50 -6.07 6.28 -8.07
C ARG A 50 -5.34 7.32 -8.92
N GLU A 51 -4.83 8.38 -8.33
CA GLU A 51 -3.98 9.34 -9.05
C GLU A 51 -2.58 8.76 -9.29
N TYR A 52 -2.14 7.79 -8.49
CA TYR A 52 -0.83 7.15 -8.67
C TYR A 52 -0.72 6.50 -10.04
N ASP A 53 0.35 6.84 -10.76
CA ASP A 53 0.71 6.21 -12.03
C ASP A 53 2.05 5.47 -11.88
N PRO A 54 2.08 4.14 -12.09
CA PRO A 54 3.30 3.35 -11.97
C PRO A 54 4.36 3.70 -13.03
N THR A 55 4.02 4.48 -14.07
CA THR A 55 4.97 4.96 -15.07
C THR A 55 5.69 6.25 -14.67
N TRP A 56 5.28 6.90 -13.57
CA TRP A 56 5.95 8.09 -13.05
C TRP A 56 7.39 7.81 -12.64
N THR A 57 8.25 8.83 -12.77
CA THR A 57 9.60 8.79 -12.22
C THR A 57 9.57 8.86 -10.69
N ASP A 58 10.69 8.51 -10.06
CA ASP A 58 10.85 8.60 -8.62
C ASP A 58 10.56 10.03 -8.11
N GLU A 59 11.04 11.05 -8.83
CA GLU A 59 10.80 12.46 -8.48
C GLU A 59 9.32 12.85 -8.59
N GLN A 60 8.62 12.35 -9.60
CA GLN A 60 7.18 12.61 -9.78
C GLN A 60 6.36 11.97 -8.66
N THR A 61 6.71 10.74 -8.26
CA THR A 61 6.06 10.09 -7.11
C THR A 61 6.36 10.82 -5.80
N ILE A 62 7.60 11.29 -5.61
CA ILE A 62 8.01 12.08 -4.45
C ILE A 62 7.21 13.39 -4.35
N ASP A 63 7.10 14.14 -5.46
CA ASP A 63 6.36 15.39 -5.52
C ASP A 63 4.85 15.17 -5.32
N TRP A 64 4.33 14.08 -5.87
CA TRP A 64 2.94 13.67 -5.64
C TRP A 64 2.68 13.30 -4.18
N ASP A 65 3.53 12.51 -3.52
CA ASP A 65 3.31 12.14 -2.12
C ASP A 65 3.45 13.37 -1.19
N GLY A 66 4.48 14.19 -1.42
CA GLY A 66 4.73 15.44 -0.70
C GLY A 66 5.23 15.26 0.74
N ASN A 67 5.44 14.03 1.22
CA ASN A 67 5.93 13.72 2.56
C ASN A 67 7.36 13.17 2.57
N PHE A 68 8.06 13.19 1.43
CA PHE A 68 9.48 12.88 1.36
C PHE A 68 10.35 14.04 1.83
N ARG A 69 11.47 13.69 2.46
CA ARG A 69 12.53 14.62 2.86
C ARG A 69 13.45 14.96 1.68
N CYS A 70 14.26 16.00 1.85
CA CYS A 70 15.23 16.45 0.85
C CYS A 70 16.36 15.45 0.53
N ASP A 71 16.52 14.41 1.35
CA ASP A 71 17.43 13.28 1.13
C ASP A 71 16.76 12.10 0.39
N GLY A 72 15.49 12.22 0.01
CA GLY A 72 14.75 11.20 -0.74
C GLY A 72 14.16 10.09 0.12
N VAL A 73 14.11 10.28 1.45
CA VAL A 73 13.51 9.34 2.41
C VAL A 73 12.10 9.78 2.78
N LEU A 74 11.15 8.85 2.84
CA LEU A 74 9.80 9.14 3.32
C LEU A 74 9.84 9.59 4.79
N PHE A 75 9.19 10.71 5.12
CA PHE A 75 9.02 11.12 6.51
C PHE A 75 7.94 10.28 7.20
N LEU A 76 8.32 9.10 7.69
CA LEU A 76 7.45 8.16 8.38
C LEU A 76 7.70 8.17 9.89
N ILE A 77 6.66 8.52 10.66
CA ILE A 77 6.72 8.52 12.13
C ILE A 77 6.77 7.08 12.66
N CYS A 78 7.60 6.84 13.68
CA CYS A 78 7.83 5.52 14.29
C CYS A 78 8.35 4.46 13.29
N SER A 79 9.32 4.79 12.45
CA SER A 79 10.01 3.80 11.61
C SER A 79 11.32 3.35 12.28
N GLU A 80 11.66 2.07 12.16
CA GLU A 80 12.94 1.54 12.67
C GLU A 80 14.10 1.79 11.68
N ARG A 81 13.75 2.09 10.42
CA ARG A 81 14.67 2.34 9.32
C ARG A 81 14.06 3.30 8.30
N ASP A 82 14.92 3.91 7.51
CA ASP A 82 14.52 4.78 6.41
C ASP A 82 13.81 3.99 5.30
N VAL A 83 12.79 4.62 4.71
CA VAL A 83 12.05 4.09 3.55
C VAL A 83 12.45 4.90 2.32
N ASP A 84 13.09 4.23 1.36
CA ASP A 84 13.42 4.82 0.07
C ASP A 84 12.22 4.77 -0.90
N ILE A 85 12.36 5.47 -2.03
CA ILE A 85 11.33 5.55 -3.05
C ILE A 85 10.98 4.19 -3.68
N ARG A 86 11.93 3.26 -3.76
CA ARG A 86 11.71 1.95 -4.38
C ARG A 86 10.84 1.08 -3.50
N GLU A 87 11.14 1.06 -2.20
CA GLU A 87 10.30 0.35 -1.23
C GLU A 87 8.93 1.00 -1.10
N TYR A 88 8.87 2.33 -1.04
CA TYR A 88 7.61 3.07 -1.03
C TYR A 88 6.70 2.63 -2.16
N ARG A 89 7.20 2.64 -3.41
CA ARG A 89 6.43 2.29 -4.61
C ARG A 89 5.97 0.84 -4.59
N ARG A 90 6.86 -0.07 -4.21
CA ARG A 90 6.52 -1.49 -4.08
C ARG A 90 5.38 -1.70 -3.10
N VAL A 91 5.47 -1.13 -1.89
CA VAL A 91 4.45 -1.32 -0.86
C VAL A 91 3.15 -0.59 -1.21
N LEU A 92 3.23 0.56 -1.89
CA LEU A 92 2.06 1.28 -2.41
C LEU A 92 1.29 0.44 -3.43
N GLU A 93 1.97 -0.16 -4.40
CA GLU A 93 1.35 -1.03 -5.40
C GLU A 93 0.71 -2.27 -4.76
N GLU A 94 1.38 -2.88 -3.78
CA GLU A 94 0.81 -3.96 -2.99
C GLU A 94 -0.44 -3.50 -2.22
N HIS A 95 -0.42 -2.30 -1.61
CA HIS A 95 -1.57 -1.75 -0.91
C HIS A 95 -2.75 -1.47 -1.85
N ILE A 96 -2.49 -0.88 -3.03
CA ILE A 96 -3.50 -0.64 -4.07
C ILE A 96 -4.13 -1.97 -4.52
N ALA A 97 -3.31 -2.99 -4.77
CA ALA A 97 -3.78 -4.33 -5.14
C ALA A 97 -4.64 -4.97 -4.03
N LEU A 98 -4.24 -4.84 -2.76
CA LEU A 98 -5.02 -5.32 -1.61
C LEU A 98 -6.35 -4.57 -1.45
N ARG A 99 -6.36 -3.26 -1.76
CA ARG A 99 -7.54 -2.39 -1.67
C ARG A 99 -8.49 -2.56 -2.86
N GLY A 100 -7.99 -3.14 -3.96
CA GLY A 100 -8.79 -3.51 -5.13
C GLY A 100 -9.27 -2.31 -5.94
N ILE A 101 -8.47 -1.24 -6.02
CA ILE A 101 -8.78 0.00 -6.74
C ILE A 101 -7.93 0.20 -7.99
#